data_AF-A0A0Q0J7X9-F1
#
_entry.id   AF-A0A0Q0J7X9-F1
#
_cell.length_a   1.000
_cell.length_b   1.000
_cell.length_c   1.000
_cell.angle_alpha   90.00
_cell.angle_beta   90.00
_cell.angle_gamma   90.00
#
_symmetry.space_group_name_H-M   'P 1'
#
loop_
_entity.id
_entity.type
_entity.pdbx_description
1 polymer ?
#
loop_
_entity_poly.entity_id
_entity_poly.type
_entity_poly.pdbx_seq_one_letter_code
_entity_poly.pdbx_strand_id
1 'polypeptide(L)' 'MQKVVEFKKKRFFGGIDIDALNQRVFELGQAGWQVKTITTATGVYGQITSVLLLIENNE' A
#
# COMPACT_ATOMS: atom_id res chain seq x y z
N MET A 1 -10.72 11.57 -9.18
CA MET A 1 -11.23 10.81 -7.99
C MET A 1 -10.14 10.46 -6.98
N GLN A 2 -10.46 10.31 -5.68
CA GLN A 2 -9.51 9.95 -4.60
C GLN A 2 -10.03 8.75 -3.78
N LYS A 3 -9.15 7.82 -3.41
CA LYS A 3 -9.49 6.71 -2.49
C LYS A 3 -8.28 6.18 -1.72
N VAL A 4 -8.55 5.46 -0.63
CA VAL A 4 -7.54 4.76 0.16
C VAL A 4 -7.56 3.27 -0.20
N VAL A 5 -6.39 2.70 -0.46
CA VAL A 5 -6.22 1.27 -0.72
C VAL A 5 -5.35 0.67 0.37
N GLU A 6 -5.80 -0.41 0.97
CA GLU A 6 -5.05 -1.12 2.00
C GLU A 6 -4.29 -2.32 1.40
N PHE A 7 -3.01 -2.41 1.73
CA PHE A 7 -2.11 -3.50 1.36
C PHE A 7 -1.70 -4.30 2.60
N LYS A 8 -2.03 -5.60 2.63
CA LYS A 8 -1.82 -6.49 3.79
C LYS A 8 -0.89 -7.66 3.52
N LYS A 9 -0.33 -7.79 2.31
CA LYS A 9 0.46 -8.98 1.97
C LYS A 9 1.73 -9.01 2.81
N LYS A 10 1.98 -10.15 3.45
CA LYS A 10 3.13 -10.43 4.30
C LYS A 10 3.98 -11.53 3.68
N ARG A 11 5.28 -11.52 4.00
CA ARG A 11 6.17 -12.63 3.65
C ARG A 11 5.86 -13.84 4.54
N PHE A 12 6.20 -15.04 4.07
CA PHE A 12 6.04 -16.27 4.86
C PHE A 12 6.89 -16.23 6.14
N PHE A 13 8.08 -15.64 6.05
CA PHE A 13 8.86 -15.18 7.20
C PHE A 13 9.11 -13.67 7.08
N GLY A 14 8.69 -12.89 8.09
CA GLY A 14 8.88 -11.45 8.14
C GLY A 14 7.59 -10.64 8.00
N GLY A 15 7.71 -9.31 8.06
CA GLY A 15 6.60 -8.36 8.02
C GLY A 15 5.96 -8.20 6.63
N ILE A 16 5.54 -6.96 6.33
CA ILE A 16 4.95 -6.61 5.03
C ILE A 16 5.90 -6.97 3.89
N ASP A 17 5.34 -7.55 2.84
CA ASP A 17 6.08 -7.90 1.63
C ASP A 17 6.29 -6.66 0.76
N ILE A 18 7.48 -6.06 0.89
CA ILE A 18 7.85 -4.82 0.22
C ILE A 18 7.93 -4.99 -1.31
N ASP A 19 8.35 -6.15 -1.79
CA ASP A 19 8.45 -6.40 -3.24
C ASP A 19 7.05 -6.45 -3.86
N ALA A 20 6.11 -7.12 -3.20
CA ALA A 20 4.73 -7.12 -3.62
C ALA A 20 4.04 -5.76 -3.45
N LEU A 21 4.45 -4.95 -2.47
CA LEU A 21 3.98 -3.57 -2.33
C LEU A 21 4.44 -2.70 -3.50
N ASN A 22 5.72 -2.81 -3.88
CA ASN A 22 6.28 -2.10 -5.04
C ASN A 22 5.57 -2.49 -6.33
N GLN A 23 5.34 -3.79 -6.53
CA GLN A 23 4.56 -4.28 -7.67
C GLN A 23 3.16 -3.69 -7.68
N ARG A 24 2.50 -3.61 -6.51
CA ARG A 24 1.18 -3.00 -6.40
C ARG A 24 1.17 -1.51 -6.76
N VAL A 25 2.19 -0.76 -6.33
CA VAL A 25 2.36 0.65 -6.71
C VAL A 25 2.54 0.80 -8.22
N PHE A 26 3.33 -0.07 -8.84
CA PHE A 26 3.51 -0.09 -10.29
C PHE A 26 2.20 -0.36 -11.04
N GLU A 27 1.43 -1.38 -10.64
CA GLU A 27 0.12 -1.70 -11.21
C GLU A 27 -0.87 -0.53 -11.11
N LEU A 28 -0.87 0.18 -9.97
CA LEU A 28 -1.70 1.37 -9.77
C LEU A 28 -1.33 2.46 -10.79
N GLY A 29 -0.02 2.68 -11.02
CA GLY A 29 0.46 3.60 -12.04
C GLY A 29 0.02 3.23 -13.46
N GLN A 30 0.09 1.94 -13.83
CA GLN A 30 -0.39 1.45 -15.12
C GLN A 30 -1.91 1.62 -15.29
N ALA A 31 -2.67 1.60 -14.19
CA ALA A 31 -4.10 1.81 -14.16
C ALA A 31 -4.51 3.30 -14.06
N GLY A 32 -3.58 4.24 -14.24
CA GLY A 32 -3.85 5.69 -14.20
C GLY A 32 -3.94 6.30 -12.81
N TRP A 33 -3.64 5.54 -11.74
CA TRP A 33 -3.66 6.04 -10.38
C TRP A 33 -2.28 6.54 -9.94
N GLN A 34 -2.23 7.71 -9.33
CA GLN A 34 -1.06 8.27 -8.68
C GLN A 34 -1.11 8.00 -7.17
N VAL A 35 -0.05 7.41 -6.62
CA VAL A 35 0.13 7.30 -5.16
C VAL A 35 0.60 8.63 -4.58
N LYS A 36 -0.17 9.19 -3.66
CA LYS A 36 0.10 10.48 -3.00
C LYS A 36 0.74 10.32 -1.64
N THR A 37 0.36 9.27 -0.91
CA THR A 37 0.85 9.02 0.43
C THR A 37 0.90 7.52 0.69
N ILE A 38 1.92 7.12 1.44
CA ILE A 38 2.12 5.75 1.93
C ILE A 38 2.21 5.86 3.46
N THR A 39 1.31 5.20 4.17
CA THR A 39 1.28 5.23 5.63
C THR A 39 1.18 3.82 6.17
N THR A 40 1.86 3.52 7.27
CA THR A 40 1.74 2.23 7.94
C THR A 40 0.55 2.24 8.89
N ALA A 41 -0.23 1.17 8.88
CA ALA A 41 -1.11 0.85 10.00
C ALA A 41 -0.35 -0.06 10.95
N THR A 42 -0.35 0.29 12.24
CA THR A 42 0.29 -0.48 13.29
C THR A 42 -0.74 -1.14 14.20
N GLY A 43 -0.41 -2.34 14.69
CA GLY A 43 -1.17 -2.99 15.74
C GLY A 43 -0.82 -2.42 17.12
N VAL A 44 -1.52 -2.91 18.15
CA VAL A 44 -1.39 -2.47 19.55
C VAL A 44 0.05 -2.58 20.07
N TYR A 45 0.85 -3.52 19.56
CA TYR A 45 2.25 -3.71 19.96
C TYR A 45 3.26 -3.04 19.01
N GLY A 46 2.82 -2.10 18.16
CA GLY A 46 3.68 -1.34 17.25
C GLY A 46 4.13 -2.08 15.99
N GLN A 47 3.72 -3.33 15.81
CA GLN A 47 3.99 -4.10 14.60
C GLN A 47 3.20 -3.56 13.41
N ILE A 48 3.83 -3.43 12.24
CA ILE A 48 3.14 -3.02 11.02
C ILE A 48 2.21 -4.13 10.56
N THR A 49 0.90 -3.85 10.50
CA THR A 49 -0.14 -4.79 10.09
C THR A 49 -0.54 -4.63 8.64
N SER A 50 -0.46 -3.42 8.11
CA SER A 50 -0.77 -3.09 6.71
C SER A 50 -0.11 -1.77 6.29
N VAL A 51 -0.15 -1.51 4.98
CA VAL A 51 0.24 -0.24 4.37
C VAL A 51 -1.00 0.36 3.70
N LEU A 52 -1.29 1.61 4.02
CA LEU A 52 -2.37 2.40 3.45
C LEU A 52 -1.79 3.30 2.36
N LEU A 53 -2.38 3.21 1.17
CA LEU A 53 -2.01 4.01 0.01
C LEU A 53 -3.13 5.00 -0.27
N LEU A 54 -2.85 6.30 -0.15
CA LEU A 54 -3.72 7.33 -0.68
C LEU A 54 -3.45 7.44 -2.18
N ILE A 55 -4.46 7.17 -3.00
CA ILE A 55 -4.35 7.24 -4.45
C ILE A 55 -5.35 8.22 -5.05
N GLU A 56 -4.90 8.90 -6.10
CA GLU A 56 -5.68 9.87 -6.86
C GLU A 56 -5.60 9.52 -8.35
N ASN A 57 -6.69 9.72 -9.06
CA ASN A 57 -6.72 9.72 -10.52
C ASN A 57 -7.37 11.04 -10.94
N ASN A 58 -6.81 11.72 -11.94
CA ASN A 58 -7.29 13.03 -12.42
C ASN A 58 -8.38 12.91 -13.49
N GLU A 59 -8.75 11.68 -13.88
CA GLU A 59 -10.02 11.40 -14.55
C GLU A 59 -11.24 11.77 -13.68
#